data_AF-A0A8J6M268-F1
#
_entry.id   AF-A0A8J6M268-F1
#
_cell.length_a   1.000
_cell.length_b   1.000
_cell.length_c   1.000
_cell.angle_alpha   90.00
_cell.angle_beta   90.00
_cell.angle_gamma   90.00
#
_symmetry.space_group_name_H-M   'P 1'
#
loop_
_entity.id
_entity.type
_entity.pdbx_description
1 polymer ?
#
loop_
_entity_poly.entity_id
_entity_poly.type
_entity_poly.pdbx_seq_one_letter_code
_entity_poly.pdbx_strand_id
1 'polypeptide(L)'
;MSNNYRELTGREKQRIKKLVTSLCANYDKEYGCLPLDCDCPMLGICFTNSALCRYFRKSVLPEDAGLEAVFTQISTTHCKQCGKPFPTDGKRVYCSQRCAEEARRKQTAARVRKYREKQQQM
;
A
#
# COMPACT_ATOMS: atom_id res chain seq x y z
N MET A 1 -8.71 -4.55 -3.38
CA MET A 1 -7.27 -4.24 -3.57
C MET A 1 -7.10 -3.81 -5.01
N SER A 2 -6.87 -2.53 -5.28
CA SER A 2 -6.76 -2.05 -6.66
C SER A 2 -5.50 -2.64 -7.28
N ASN A 3 -5.65 -3.58 -8.22
CA ASN A 3 -4.55 -4.12 -9.01
C ASN A 3 -4.04 -3.00 -9.93
N ASN A 4 -2.99 -2.31 -9.51
CA ASN A 4 -2.26 -1.40 -10.39
C ASN A 4 -1.37 -2.22 -11.30
N TYR A 5 -1.84 -2.48 -12.53
CA TYR A 5 -1.14 -3.19 -13.62
C TYR A 5 -0.03 -2.33 -14.24
N ARG A 6 0.87 -1.79 -13.41
CA ARG A 6 2.06 -1.09 -13.90
C ARG A 6 3.11 -2.12 -14.31
N GLU A 7 3.72 -1.94 -15.48
CA GLU A 7 4.92 -2.67 -15.86
C GLU A 7 6.10 -2.29 -14.97
N LEU A 8 6.77 -3.30 -14.44
CA LEU A 8 8.02 -3.13 -13.71
C LEU A 8 9.13 -2.67 -14.65
N THR A 9 9.95 -1.75 -14.18
CA THR A 9 11.17 -1.32 -14.86
C THR A 9 12.20 -2.44 -14.92
N GLY A 10 13.14 -2.37 -15.85
CA GLY A 10 14.23 -3.38 -15.95
C GLY A 10 15.06 -3.50 -14.67
N ARG A 11 15.28 -2.39 -13.95
CA ARG A 11 16.00 -2.38 -12.67
C ARG A 11 15.22 -3.09 -11.56
N GLU A 12 13.90 -2.88 -11.48
CA GLU A 12 13.04 -3.58 -10.52
C GLU A 12 13.03 -5.08 -10.80
N LYS A 13 12.91 -5.49 -12.07
CA LYS A 13 12.99 -6.91 -12.47
C LYS A 13 14.32 -7.56 -12.07
N GLN A 14 15.44 -6.87 -12.24
CA GLN A 14 16.76 -7.38 -11.83
C GLN A 14 16.87 -7.56 -10.32
N ARG A 15 16.37 -6.59 -9.53
CA ARG A 15 16.36 -6.69 -8.06
C ARG A 15 15.51 -7.85 -7.55
N ILE A 16 14.31 -8.03 -8.12
CA ILE A 16 13.44 -9.17 -7.82
C ILE A 16 14.17 -10.49 -8.10
N LYS A 17 14.76 -10.63 -9.29
CA LYS A 17 15.52 -11.83 -9.65
C LYS A 17 16.64 -12.11 -8.64
N LYS A 18 17.42 -11.09 -8.28
CA LYS A 18 18.51 -11.23 -7.30
C LYS A 18 17.99 -11.77 -5.97
N LEU A 19 16.94 -11.15 -5.40
CA LEU A 19 16.36 -11.57 -4.13
C LEU A 19 15.83 -13.00 -4.18
N VAL A 20 15.15 -13.37 -5.27
CA VAL A 20 14.67 -14.75 -5.45
C VAL A 20 15.84 -15.72 -5.48
N THR A 21 16.90 -15.42 -6.25
CA THR A 21 18.05 -16.32 -6.36
C THR A 21 18.89 -16.44 -5.09
N SER A 22 18.86 -15.43 -4.21
CA SER A 22 19.71 -15.40 -3.01
C SER A 22 19.00 -15.77 -1.72
N LEU A 23 17.69 -15.49 -1.58
CA LEU A 23 16.98 -15.57 -0.31
C LEU A 23 15.73 -16.46 -0.36
N CYS A 24 15.24 -16.81 -1.54
CA CYS A 24 14.04 -17.64 -1.63
C CYS A 24 14.39 -19.08 -1.26
N ALA A 25 13.86 -19.57 -0.13
CA ALA A 25 14.02 -20.96 0.30
C ALA A 25 13.45 -21.99 -0.69
N ASN A 26 12.56 -21.55 -1.59
CA ASN A 26 11.98 -22.40 -2.63
C ASN A 26 12.74 -22.30 -3.97
N TYR A 27 13.80 -21.51 -4.06
CA TYR A 27 14.57 -21.38 -5.29
C TYR A 27 15.70 -22.41 -5.36
N ASP A 28 15.66 -23.23 -6.40
CA ASP A 28 16.74 -24.12 -6.80
C ASP A 28 17.38 -23.63 -8.11
N LYS A 29 18.69 -23.82 -8.26
CA LYS A 29 19.45 -23.32 -9.42
C LYS A 29 19.18 -24.14 -10.70
N GLU A 30 18.91 -25.42 -10.56
CA GLU A 30 18.70 -26.38 -11.66
C GLU A 30 17.22 -26.44 -12.06
N TYR A 31 16.32 -26.40 -11.08
CA TYR A 31 14.88 -26.56 -11.29
C TYR A 31 14.07 -25.26 -11.18
N GLY A 32 14.69 -24.16 -10.76
CA GLY A 32 14.00 -22.88 -10.54
C GLY A 32 13.20 -22.87 -9.24
N CYS A 33 12.13 -22.07 -9.17
CA CYS A 33 11.31 -22.01 -7.96
C CYS A 33 10.44 -23.28 -7.85
N LEU A 34 10.77 -24.13 -6.89
CA LEU A 34 10.06 -25.37 -6.59
C LEU A 34 8.59 -25.07 -6.24
N PRO A 35 7.64 -25.87 -6.75
CA PRO A 35 6.24 -25.47 -6.85
C PRO A 35 5.53 -25.47 -5.49
N LEU A 36 4.85 -24.35 -5.22
CA LEU A 36 3.54 -24.40 -4.59
C LEU A 36 2.53 -24.24 -5.73
N ASP A 37 2.13 -25.36 -6.33
CA ASP A 37 1.03 -25.54 -7.31
C ASP A 37 1.02 -24.72 -8.63
N CYS A 38 1.99 -23.84 -8.90
CA CYS A 38 2.06 -23.08 -10.17
C CYS A 38 3.49 -22.60 -10.52
N ASP A 39 3.78 -22.41 -11.81
CA ASP A 39 5.04 -21.83 -12.31
C ASP A 39 5.30 -20.46 -11.66
N CYS A 40 6.51 -20.24 -11.16
CA CYS A 40 6.82 -18.99 -10.45
C CYS A 40 6.92 -17.80 -11.43
N PRO A 41 6.00 -16.82 -11.34
CA PRO A 41 5.99 -15.66 -12.22
C PRO A 41 7.22 -14.74 -12.05
N MET A 42 8.02 -14.94 -10.98
CA MET A 42 9.21 -14.12 -10.70
C MET A 42 10.42 -14.47 -11.58
N LEU A 43 10.35 -15.57 -12.33
CA LEU A 43 11.38 -16.00 -13.28
C LEU A 43 10.87 -16.00 -14.74
N GLY A 44 9.56 -15.83 -14.96
CA GLY A 44 8.91 -15.89 -16.28
C GLY A 44 8.76 -14.53 -17.00
N ILE A 45 8.03 -14.51 -18.11
CA ILE A 45 7.96 -13.39 -19.07
C ILE A 45 6.95 -12.30 -18.63
N CYS A 46 5.97 -12.65 -17.79
CA CYS A 46 4.86 -11.76 -17.41
C CYS A 46 5.10 -11.07 -16.04
N PHE A 47 5.93 -10.04 -16.03
CA PHE A 47 6.18 -9.20 -14.85
C PHE A 47 5.16 -8.05 -14.73
N THR A 48 3.93 -8.37 -14.29
CA THR A 48 2.96 -7.36 -13.86
C THR A 48 2.81 -7.42 -12.33
N ASN A 49 2.60 -6.27 -11.69
CA ASN A 49 2.44 -6.18 -10.22
C ASN A 49 1.37 -7.14 -9.64
N SER A 50 0.38 -7.55 -10.45
CA SER A 50 -0.68 -8.49 -10.06
C SER A 50 -0.24 -9.95 -10.03
N ALA A 51 0.89 -10.29 -10.64
CA ALA A 51 1.38 -11.67 -10.75
C ALA A 51 2.52 -11.97 -9.75
N LEU A 52 2.60 -11.29 -8.60
CA LEU A 52 3.63 -11.61 -7.61
C LEU A 52 3.43 -12.99 -6.96
N CYS A 53 4.49 -13.78 -6.86
CA CYS A 53 4.48 -15.04 -6.08
C CYS A 53 4.12 -14.76 -4.62
N ARG A 54 3.19 -15.55 -4.05
CA ARG A 54 2.68 -15.35 -2.68
C ARG A 54 3.78 -15.51 -1.62
N TYR A 55 4.67 -16.48 -1.80
CA TYR A 55 5.81 -16.67 -0.90
C TYR A 55 6.79 -15.50 -1.02
N PHE A 56 7.13 -15.08 -2.25
CA PHE A 56 7.98 -13.92 -2.47
C PHE A 56 7.43 -12.67 -1.77
N ARG A 57 6.15 -12.36 -1.96
CA ARG A 57 5.52 -11.18 -1.35
C ARG A 57 5.57 -11.19 0.18
N LYS A 58 5.46 -12.35 0.82
CA LYS A 58 5.38 -12.47 2.28
C LYS A 58 6.73 -12.62 2.96
N SER A 59 7.66 -13.33 2.33
CA SER A 59 8.87 -13.82 3.00
C SER A 59 10.17 -13.28 2.40
N VAL A 60 10.14 -12.81 1.15
CA VAL A 60 11.36 -12.38 0.43
C VAL A 60 11.33 -10.89 0.13
N LEU A 61 10.18 -10.34 -0.24
CA LEU A 61 10.01 -8.93 -0.57
C LEU A 61 10.26 -7.98 0.62
N PRO A 62 9.85 -8.29 1.87
CA PRO A 62 10.13 -7.41 3.02
C PRO A 62 11.62 -7.20 3.32
N GLU A 63 12.50 -8.09 2.83
CA GLU A 63 13.96 -7.94 2.97
C GLU A 63 14.51 -6.77 2.13
N ASP A 64 13.73 -6.26 1.17
CA ASP A 64 14.08 -5.07 0.39
C ASP A 64 12.94 -4.03 0.46
N ALA A 65 12.97 -3.21 1.51
CA ALA A 65 11.99 -2.15 1.75
C ALA A 65 11.86 -1.17 0.57
N GLY A 66 12.95 -0.92 -0.17
CA GLY A 66 12.91 -0.03 -1.32
C GLY A 66 12.18 -0.63 -2.52
N LEU A 67 12.27 -1.96 -2.68
CA LEU A 67 11.51 -2.70 -3.67
C LEU A 67 10.08 -2.96 -3.21
N GLU A 68 9.85 -3.23 -1.92
CA GLU A 68 8.52 -3.39 -1.33
C GLU A 68 7.66 -2.14 -1.58
N ALA A 69 8.23 -0.94 -1.42
CA ALA A 69 7.57 0.34 -1.69
C ALA A 69 7.02 0.46 -3.14
N VAL A 70 7.65 -0.20 -4.11
CA VAL A 70 7.19 -0.23 -5.52
C VAL A 70 5.86 -0.98 -5.64
N PHE A 71 5.68 -2.02 -4.82
CA PHE A 71 4.50 -2.87 -4.79
C PHE A 71 3.43 -2.39 -3.81
N THR A 72 3.84 -1.76 -2.72
CA THR A 72 2.95 -1.10 -1.77
C THR A 72 2.76 0.35 -2.21
N GLN A 73 2.04 0.56 -3.31
CA GLN A 73 1.47 1.88 -3.60
C GLN A 73 0.36 2.16 -2.60
N ILE A 74 0.72 2.50 -1.37
CA ILE A 74 -0.24 3.07 -0.43
C ILE A 74 -0.59 4.43 -1.03
N SER A 75 -1.82 4.55 -1.55
CA SER A 75 -2.28 5.81 -2.11
C SER A 75 -2.12 6.87 -1.03
N THR A 76 -1.41 7.94 -1.37
CA THR A 76 -1.17 9.03 -0.45
C THR A 76 -2.28 10.05 -0.68
N THR A 77 -2.98 10.42 0.39
CA THR A 77 -4.01 11.47 0.34
C THR A 77 -3.66 12.59 1.32
N HIS A 78 -4.27 13.76 1.17
CA HIS A 78 -4.03 14.90 2.04
C HIS A 78 -5.03 14.90 3.19
N CYS A 79 -4.55 15.12 4.41
CA CYS A 79 -5.41 15.17 5.58
C CYS A 79 -6.39 16.34 5.52
N LYS A 80 -7.70 16.09 5.65
CA LYS A 80 -8.72 17.15 5.65
C LYS A 80 -8.60 18.17 6.79
N GLN A 81 -7.86 17.85 7.86
CA GLN A 81 -7.68 18.74 9.01
C GLN A 81 -6.38 19.55 8.94
N CYS A 82 -5.24 18.93 8.60
CA CYS A 82 -3.93 19.58 8.64
C CYS A 82 -3.26 19.72 7.27
N GLY A 83 -3.87 19.22 6.20
CA GLY A 83 -3.35 19.30 4.83
C GLY A 83 -2.15 18.39 4.53
N LYS A 84 -1.54 17.74 5.54
CA LYS A 84 -0.33 16.92 5.34
C LYS A 84 -0.64 15.67 4.51
N PRO A 85 0.24 15.28 3.57
CA PRO A 85 0.13 14.01 2.87
C PRO A 85 0.31 12.85 3.86
N PHE A 86 -0.51 11.82 3.74
CA PHE A 86 -0.40 10.61 4.56
C PHE A 86 -0.81 9.36 3.76
N PRO A 87 -0.23 8.19 4.08
CA PRO A 87 -0.65 6.92 3.49
C PRO A 87 -2.09 6.59 3.91
N THR A 88 -2.99 6.39 2.95
CA THR A 88 -4.34 5.90 3.23
C THR A 88 -4.47 4.42 2.90
N ASP A 89 -4.91 3.65 3.89
CA ASP A 89 -5.44 2.31 3.68
C ASP A 89 -6.97 2.41 3.73
N GLY A 90 -7.61 2.18 2.58
CA GLY A 90 -9.06 2.33 2.42
C GLY A 90 -9.56 3.79 2.47
N LYS A 91 -10.67 4.02 3.18
CA LYS A 91 -11.44 5.29 3.17
C LYS A 91 -11.00 6.29 4.26
N ARG A 92 -9.79 6.19 4.80
CA ARG A 92 -9.31 7.08 5.87
C ARG A 92 -9.05 8.50 5.32
N VAL A 93 -9.56 9.52 6.00
CA VAL A 93 -9.47 10.94 5.56
C VAL A 93 -8.61 11.83 6.47
N TYR A 94 -8.16 11.30 7.62
CA TYR A 94 -7.32 12.01 8.58
C TYR A 94 -6.01 11.26 8.80
N CYS A 95 -4.90 12.00 8.93
CA CYS A 95 -3.57 11.40 9.11
C CYS A 95 -3.37 10.78 10.50
N SER A 96 -4.13 11.23 11.50
CA SER A 96 -4.03 10.77 12.89
C SER A 96 -5.36 10.89 13.62
N GLN A 97 -5.49 10.17 14.74
CA GLN A 97 -6.63 10.31 15.66
C GLN A 97 -6.80 11.75 16.13
N ARG A 98 -5.69 12.44 16.43
CA ARG A 98 -5.71 13.86 16.81
C ARG A 98 -6.39 14.73 15.76
N CYS A 99 -6.04 14.56 14.47
CA CYS A 99 -6.68 15.29 13.38
C CYS A 99 -8.17 14.95 13.23
N ALA A 100 -8.56 13.69 13.44
CA ALA A 100 -9.96 13.27 13.40
C ALA A 100 -10.78 13.87 14.56
N GLU A 101 -10.23 13.91 15.76
CA GLU A 101 -10.86 14.52 16.94
C GLU A 101 -11.00 16.03 16.80
N GLU A 102 -9.95 16.72 16.35
CA GLU A 102 -10.03 18.18 16.12
C GLU A 102 -11.11 18.51 15.09
N ALA A 103 -11.23 17.74 14.00
CA ALA A 103 -12.28 17.91 13.01
C ALA A 103 -13.68 17.68 13.63
N ARG A 104 -13.83 16.66 14.48
CA ARG A 104 -15.08 16.36 15.20
C ARG A 104 -15.47 17.47 16.17
N ARG A 105 -14.50 18.05 16.89
CA ARG A 105 -14.73 19.20 17.79
C ARG A 105 -15.21 20.42 17.01
N LYS A 106 -14.57 20.75 15.89
CA LYS A 106 -15.00 21.86 15.00
C LYS A 106 -16.42 21.67 14.48
N GLN A 107 -16.77 20.48 13.99
CA GLN A 107 -18.12 20.17 13.51
C GLN A 107 -19.17 20.29 14.63
N THR A 108 -18.85 19.79 15.82
CA THR A 108 -19.74 19.87 16.99
C THR A 108 -19.98 21.33 17.39
N ALA A 109 -18.92 22.15 17.45
CA ALA A 109 -19.02 23.57 17.75
C ALA A 109 -19.89 24.31 16.71
N ALA A 110 -19.69 24.04 15.42
CA ALA A 110 -20.49 24.63 14.34
C ALA A 110 -21.98 24.23 14.45
N ARG A 111 -22.27 22.96 14.77
CA ARG A 111 -23.63 22.46 14.99
C ARG A 111 -24.31 23.19 16.16
N VAL A 112 -23.61 23.34 17.28
CA VAL A 112 -24.14 24.03 18.47
C VAL A 112 -24.37 25.52 18.20
N ARG A 113 -23.46 26.19 17.48
CA ARG A 113 -23.66 27.60 17.06
C ARG A 113 -24.92 27.77 16.22
N LYS A 114 -25.09 26.95 15.16
CA LYS A 114 -26.29 26.98 14.31
C LYS A 114 -27.57 26.69 15.09
N TYR A 115 -27.53 25.79 16.06
CA TYR A 115 -28.68 25.52 16.93
C TYR A 115 -29.06 26.76 17.76
N ARG A 116 -28.07 27.41 18.38
CA ARG A 116 -28.29 28.64 19.17
C ARG A 116 -28.84 29.79 18.32
N GLU A 117 -28.29 29.99 17.12
CA GLU A 117 -28.76 31.02 16.17
C GLU A 117 -30.23 30.79 15.79
N LYS A 118 -30.62 29.54 15.51
CA LYS A 118 -32.02 29.19 15.24
C LYS A 118 -32.93 29.44 16.43
N GLN A 119 -32.47 29.18 17.67
CA GLN A 119 -33.28 29.45 18.87
C GLN A 119 -33.46 30.95 19.14
N GLN A 120 -32.53 31.80 18.71
CA GLN A 120 -32.64 33.26 18.83
C GLN A 120 -33.55 33.90 17.77
N GLN A 121 -33.88 33.15 16.71
CA GLN A 121 -34.73 33.60 15.59
C GLN A 121 -36.20 33.15 15.71
N MET A 122 -36.50 32.31 16.70
CA MET A 122 -37.88 31.95 17.10
C MET A 122 -38.34 32.88 18.22
#